data_AF-A0A1F8H5H7-F1
#
_entry.id   AF-A0A1F8H5H7-F1
#
_cell.length_a   1.000
_cell.length_b   1.000
_cell.length_c   1.000
_cell.angle_alpha   90.00
_cell.angle_beta   90.00
_cell.angle_gamma   90.00
#
_symmetry.space_group_name_H-M   'P 1'
#
loop_
_entity.id
_entity.type
_entity.pdbx_description
1 polymer ?
#
loop_
_entity_poly.entity_id
_entity_poly.type
_entity_poly.pdbx_seq_one_letter_code
_entity_poly.pdbx_strand_id
1 'polypeptide(L)'
;MKGIEFPLFKTKLGGRQKFDLSDPKDRKKYFKLKAGSEINKLNKYLKKNTLMAFLLGKKNAGKGTYSKLFIEALGTDKVAHLSVGDIVRNIHKDLKSASKKKDLISYLKKRYRGFITIEKALEIFTGRNASTLLPTEFIIALVEREIDRLGNKAVFIDGFPRNLDQINYSLYFRALMGYRYDPDFFVFIDVPEAIIDERIKFRVICPECQTPRSLKLLRTKEVGYDAKSKQFYLICDNANCRPARMVPKEGDELGIEAIRDRVEADGKVMRSLLELQGADKIFLRNSMPVDSAKEYSDDYEITPAYRYVLSKKSQPEIIEEPWTIKDDNGKISYSLLPAPVVVSMVKQISKALQL
;
A
#
# COMPACT_ATOMS: atom_id res chain seq x y z
N MET A 1 9.42 13.41 -2.39
CA MET A 1 10.73 12.74 -2.61
C MET A 1 11.80 13.81 -2.68
N LYS A 2 13.06 13.52 -2.32
CA LYS A 2 14.13 14.54 -2.38
C LYS A 2 14.20 15.20 -3.77
N GLY A 3 14.01 16.51 -3.83
CA GLY A 3 14.02 17.31 -5.06
C GLY A 3 12.78 17.19 -5.96
N ILE A 4 11.73 16.47 -5.56
CA ILE A 4 10.46 16.38 -6.30
C ILE A 4 9.30 16.50 -5.31
N GLU A 5 8.52 17.57 -5.45
CA GLU A 5 7.34 17.82 -4.62
C GLU A 5 6.05 17.44 -5.34
N PHE A 6 5.29 16.54 -4.72
CA PHE A 6 3.95 16.24 -5.18
C PHE A 6 2.98 17.34 -4.70
N PRO A 7 1.92 17.64 -5.48
CA PRO A 7 0.96 18.67 -5.13
C PRO A 7 0.29 18.40 -3.79
N LEU A 8 0.05 19.47 -3.03
CA LEU A 8 -0.81 19.41 -1.85
C LEU A 8 -2.26 19.26 -2.28
N PHE A 9 -2.98 18.36 -1.64
CA PHE A 9 -4.39 18.13 -1.91
C PHE A 9 -5.23 18.60 -0.73
N LYS A 10 -6.17 19.52 -0.97
CA LYS A 10 -7.06 20.05 0.07
C LYS A 10 -8.21 19.09 0.31
N THR A 11 -8.25 18.51 1.51
CA THR A 11 -9.35 17.68 2.01
C THR A 11 -10.26 18.46 2.94
N LYS A 12 -9.76 19.53 3.58
CA LYS A 12 -10.54 20.37 4.49
C LYS A 12 -11.78 20.96 3.83
N LEU A 13 -12.93 20.77 4.48
CA LEU A 13 -14.20 21.41 4.14
C LEU A 13 -14.57 22.31 5.32
N GLY A 14 -15.23 23.45 5.10
CA GLY A 14 -15.51 24.48 6.13
C GLY A 14 -16.50 24.10 7.24
N GLY A 15 -16.56 22.83 7.66
CA GLY A 15 -17.46 22.30 8.68
C GLY A 15 -16.75 21.91 9.99
N ARG A 16 -17.55 21.62 11.04
CA ARG A 16 -17.06 21.21 12.37
C ARG A 16 -17.09 19.70 12.61
N GLN A 17 -17.55 18.91 11.64
CA GLN A 17 -17.69 17.47 11.79
C GLN A 17 -16.30 16.82 11.89
N LYS A 18 -16.09 15.98 12.91
CA LYS A 18 -14.90 15.14 13.08
C LYS A 18 -15.25 13.68 12.82
N PHE A 19 -14.27 12.91 12.38
CA PHE A 19 -14.41 11.48 12.09
C PHE A 19 -13.32 10.69 12.79
N ASP A 20 -13.66 9.54 13.34
CA ASP A 20 -12.68 8.53 13.73
C ASP A 20 -12.25 7.72 12.50
N LEU A 21 -11.10 8.04 11.92
CA LEU A 21 -10.59 7.36 10.73
C LEU A 21 -10.06 5.94 11.02
N SER A 22 -10.00 5.51 12.28
CA SER A 22 -9.72 4.11 12.63
C SER A 22 -10.96 3.22 12.51
N ASP A 23 -12.16 3.79 12.64
CA ASP A 23 -13.43 3.06 12.54
C ASP A 23 -13.95 3.00 11.08
N PRO A 24 -14.25 1.80 10.54
CA PRO A 24 -14.75 1.66 9.17
C PRO A 24 -16.09 2.36 8.90
N LYS A 25 -17.00 2.46 9.88
CA LYS A 25 -18.30 3.11 9.68
C LYS A 25 -18.13 4.63 9.56
N ASP A 26 -17.28 5.21 10.39
CA ASP A 26 -16.95 6.64 10.32
C ASP A 26 -16.13 6.98 9.07
N ARG A 27 -15.18 6.13 8.65
CA ARG A 27 -14.50 6.27 7.35
C ARG A 27 -15.47 6.30 6.18
N LYS A 28 -16.52 5.47 6.19
CA LYS A 28 -17.56 5.51 5.14
C LYS A 28 -18.27 6.87 5.07
N LYS A 29 -18.61 7.46 6.22
CA LYS A 29 -19.21 8.80 6.28
C LYS A 29 -18.23 9.86 5.80
N TYR A 30 -16.97 9.76 6.22
CA TYR A 30 -15.87 10.63 5.80
C TYR A 30 -15.71 10.63 4.28
N PHE A 31 -15.56 9.46 3.66
CA PHE A 31 -15.42 9.34 2.20
C PHE A 31 -16.64 9.88 1.45
N LYS A 32 -17.86 9.60 1.95
CA LYS A 32 -19.09 10.16 1.38
C LYS A 32 -19.10 11.69 1.43
N LEU A 33 -18.67 12.29 2.53
CA LEU A 33 -18.61 13.74 2.67
C LEU A 33 -17.55 14.37 1.74
N LYS A 34 -16.34 13.79 1.71
CA LYS A 34 -15.18 14.40 1.05
C LYS A 34 -15.10 14.11 -0.46
N ALA A 35 -15.59 12.96 -0.91
CA ALA A 35 -15.46 12.49 -2.29
C ALA A 35 -16.70 11.75 -2.82
N GLY A 36 -17.87 11.96 -2.23
CA GLY A 36 -19.08 11.20 -2.57
C GLY A 36 -19.52 11.33 -4.04
N SER A 37 -19.34 12.49 -4.65
CA SER A 37 -19.68 12.70 -6.07
C SER A 37 -18.79 11.85 -6.98
N GLU A 38 -17.48 11.89 -6.76
CA GLU A 38 -16.49 11.14 -7.51
C GLU A 38 -16.62 9.62 -7.27
N ILE A 39 -16.90 9.20 -6.03
CA ILE A 39 -17.19 7.79 -5.71
C ILE A 39 -18.39 7.29 -6.52
N ASN A 40 -19.47 8.06 -6.60
CA ASN A 40 -20.67 7.68 -7.36
C ASN A 40 -20.38 7.58 -8.86
N LYS A 41 -19.61 8.52 -9.41
CA LYS A 41 -19.19 8.52 -10.81
C LYS A 41 -18.33 7.30 -11.15
N LEU A 42 -17.33 7.01 -10.31
CA LEU A 42 -16.47 5.83 -10.46
C LEU A 42 -17.27 4.54 -10.36
N ASN A 43 -18.18 4.42 -9.39
CA ASN A 43 -19.06 3.25 -9.26
C ASN A 43 -19.94 3.05 -10.49
N LYS A 44 -20.43 4.13 -11.12
CA LYS A 44 -21.20 4.05 -12.38
C LYS A 44 -20.31 3.59 -13.54
N TYR A 45 -19.10 4.14 -13.65
CA TYR A 45 -18.12 3.77 -14.68
C TYR A 45 -17.74 2.28 -14.58
N LEU A 46 -17.42 1.79 -13.38
CA LEU A 46 -16.97 0.42 -13.11
C LEU A 46 -18.04 -0.66 -13.28
N LYS A 47 -19.30 -0.29 -13.54
CA LYS A 47 -20.35 -1.25 -13.91
C LYS A 47 -20.12 -1.85 -15.30
N LYS A 48 -19.52 -1.07 -16.21
CA LYS A 48 -19.36 -1.44 -17.63
C LYS A 48 -17.91 -1.40 -18.10
N ASN A 49 -17.06 -0.65 -17.41
CA ASN A 49 -15.68 -0.43 -17.80
C ASN A 49 -14.73 -0.92 -16.71
N THR A 50 -13.47 -1.08 -17.07
CA THR A 50 -12.40 -1.40 -16.14
C THR A 50 -11.24 -0.40 -16.28
N LEU A 51 -10.23 -0.56 -15.44
CA LEU A 51 -9.03 0.27 -15.43
C LEU A 51 -7.87 -0.52 -14.80
N MET A 52 -6.66 -0.02 -15.01
CA MET A 52 -5.45 -0.56 -14.42
C MET A 52 -4.68 0.55 -13.70
N ALA A 53 -4.23 0.30 -12.48
CA ALA A 53 -3.45 1.26 -11.70
C ALA A 53 -2.17 0.61 -11.16
N PHE A 54 -1.01 1.10 -11.59
CA PHE A 54 0.29 0.67 -11.07
C PHE A 54 0.64 1.49 -9.83
N LEU A 55 0.73 0.83 -8.68
CA LEU A 55 1.08 1.48 -7.42
C LEU A 55 2.59 1.58 -7.28
N LEU A 56 3.09 2.81 -7.38
CA LEU A 56 4.51 3.15 -7.25
C LEU A 56 4.74 3.88 -5.94
N GLY A 57 5.74 3.45 -5.18
CA GLY A 57 6.04 4.02 -3.89
C GLY A 57 7.15 3.22 -3.24
N LYS A 58 7.97 3.89 -2.41
CA LYS A 58 9.03 3.22 -1.64
C LYS A 58 8.48 2.02 -0.85
N LYS A 59 9.32 1.02 -0.59
CA LYS A 59 8.98 -0.09 0.32
C LYS A 59 8.48 0.47 1.66
N ASN A 60 7.40 -0.11 2.20
CA ASN A 60 6.68 0.36 3.39
C ASN A 60 5.97 1.74 3.28
N ALA A 61 5.82 2.31 2.08
CA ALA A 61 4.99 3.50 1.87
C ALA A 61 3.49 3.28 2.12
N GLY A 62 3.02 2.03 2.18
CA GLY A 62 1.61 1.71 2.45
C GLY A 62 0.75 1.51 1.20
N LYS A 63 1.34 1.16 0.04
CA LYS A 63 0.66 0.89 -1.24
C LYS A 63 -0.62 0.05 -1.07
N GLY A 64 -0.49 -1.13 -0.48
CA GLY A 64 -1.63 -2.01 -0.20
C GLY A 64 -2.68 -1.45 0.77
N THR A 65 -2.33 -0.50 1.63
CA THR A 65 -3.31 0.18 2.50
C THR A 65 -4.16 1.14 1.69
N TYR A 66 -3.55 1.94 0.82
CA TYR A 66 -4.28 2.90 -0.03
C TYR A 66 -5.23 2.19 -1.00
N SER A 67 -4.80 1.08 -1.63
CA SER A 67 -5.67 0.31 -2.52
C SER A 67 -6.86 -0.32 -1.78
N LYS A 68 -6.64 -0.91 -0.60
CA LYS A 68 -7.73 -1.48 0.21
C LYS A 68 -8.73 -0.43 0.67
N LEU A 69 -8.25 0.74 1.10
CA LEU A 69 -9.12 1.85 1.49
C LEU A 69 -9.85 2.47 0.29
N PHE A 70 -9.25 2.49 -0.89
CA PHE A 70 -9.94 2.88 -2.12
C PHE A 70 -11.11 1.92 -2.43
N ILE A 71 -10.88 0.61 -2.33
CA ILE A 71 -11.92 -0.41 -2.49
C ILE A 71 -13.02 -0.24 -1.43
N GLU A 72 -12.64 -0.01 -0.16
CA GLU A 72 -13.57 0.27 0.94
C GLU A 72 -14.43 1.52 0.67
N ALA A 73 -13.81 2.61 0.19
CA ALA A 73 -14.48 3.87 -0.11
C ALA A 73 -15.52 3.72 -1.23
N LEU A 74 -15.20 2.96 -2.29
CA LEU A 74 -16.15 2.66 -3.36
C LEU A 74 -17.25 1.70 -2.90
N GLY A 75 -16.96 0.79 -1.97
CA GLY A 75 -17.90 -0.19 -1.46
C GLY A 75 -18.36 -1.20 -2.52
N THR A 76 -17.46 -1.57 -3.44
CA THR A 76 -17.75 -2.44 -4.59
C THR A 76 -16.77 -3.60 -4.69
N ASP A 77 -17.23 -4.72 -5.23
CA ASP A 77 -16.42 -5.89 -5.57
C ASP A 77 -15.78 -5.80 -6.98
N LYS A 78 -16.02 -4.69 -7.70
CA LYS A 78 -15.52 -4.41 -9.06
C LYS A 78 -14.08 -3.96 -9.14
N VAL A 79 -13.41 -3.79 -7.99
CA VAL A 79 -12.00 -3.41 -7.92
C VAL A 79 -11.24 -4.48 -7.14
N ALA A 80 -10.08 -4.87 -7.67
CA ALA A 80 -9.20 -5.85 -7.06
C ALA A 80 -7.81 -5.25 -6.81
N HIS A 81 -7.25 -5.55 -5.65
CA HIS A 81 -5.83 -5.31 -5.36
C HIS A 81 -5.03 -6.57 -5.67
N LEU A 82 -4.07 -6.44 -6.57
CA LEU A 82 -3.20 -7.51 -7.02
C LEU A 82 -1.78 -7.23 -6.55
N SER A 83 -1.30 -8.00 -5.58
CA SER A 83 0.05 -7.89 -5.02
C SER A 83 0.92 -9.01 -5.57
N VAL A 84 2.01 -8.65 -6.26
CA VAL A 84 2.96 -9.64 -6.82
C VAL A 84 3.51 -10.56 -5.72
N GLY A 85 3.73 -10.02 -4.52
CA GLY A 85 4.17 -10.82 -3.38
C GLY A 85 3.13 -11.87 -2.93
N ASP A 86 1.84 -11.54 -3.00
CA ASP A 86 0.76 -12.49 -2.71
C ASP A 86 0.64 -13.55 -3.80
N ILE A 87 0.79 -13.16 -5.07
CA ILE A 87 0.82 -14.10 -6.19
C ILE A 87 1.92 -15.14 -5.98
N VAL A 88 3.15 -14.69 -5.74
CA VAL A 88 4.29 -15.59 -5.47
C VAL A 88 3.97 -16.54 -4.31
N ARG A 89 3.47 -16.03 -3.18
CA ARG A 89 3.09 -16.87 -2.03
C ARG A 89 2.00 -17.89 -2.37
N ASN A 90 1.00 -17.49 -3.14
CA ASN A 90 -0.09 -18.39 -3.53
C ASN A 90 0.37 -19.45 -4.52
N ILE A 91 1.26 -19.11 -5.45
CA ILE A 91 1.86 -20.09 -6.37
C ILE A 91 2.67 -21.14 -5.60
N HIS A 92 3.44 -20.76 -4.58
CA HIS A 92 4.11 -21.75 -3.72
C HIS A 92 3.13 -22.71 -3.04
N LYS A 93 1.91 -22.27 -2.69
CA LYS A 93 0.87 -23.15 -2.17
C LYS A 93 0.27 -24.02 -3.26
N ASP A 94 -0.03 -23.44 -4.43
CA ASP A 94 -0.60 -24.15 -5.57
C ASP A 94 0.32 -25.27 -6.06
N LEU A 95 1.65 -25.07 -6.03
CA LEU A 95 2.64 -26.08 -6.40
C LEU A 95 2.63 -27.33 -5.51
N LYS A 96 2.04 -27.27 -4.31
CA LYS A 96 1.85 -28.44 -3.44
C LYS A 96 0.71 -29.34 -3.90
N SER A 97 -0.18 -28.86 -4.77
CA SER A 97 -1.29 -29.62 -5.35
C SER A 97 -0.96 -30.06 -6.77
N ALA A 98 -1.00 -31.36 -7.04
CA ALA A 98 -0.70 -31.91 -8.36
C ALA A 98 -1.60 -31.34 -9.47
N SER A 99 -2.90 -31.18 -9.19
CA SER A 99 -3.86 -30.59 -10.13
C SER A 99 -3.54 -29.12 -10.42
N LYS A 100 -3.38 -28.29 -9.39
CA LYS A 100 -3.09 -26.86 -9.58
C LYS A 100 -1.72 -26.62 -10.23
N LYS A 101 -0.73 -27.46 -9.93
CA LYS A 101 0.57 -27.46 -10.61
C LYS A 101 0.42 -27.74 -12.10
N LYS A 102 -0.38 -28.74 -12.48
CA LYS A 102 -0.68 -29.04 -13.89
C LYS A 102 -1.35 -27.86 -14.59
N ASP A 103 -2.32 -27.22 -13.94
CA ASP A 103 -3.01 -26.05 -14.49
C ASP A 103 -2.06 -24.87 -14.68
N LEU A 104 -1.19 -24.61 -13.71
CA LEU A 104 -0.15 -23.57 -13.82
C LEU A 104 0.78 -23.84 -14.99
N ILE A 105 1.30 -25.06 -15.13
CA ILE A 105 2.20 -25.43 -16.23
C ILE A 105 1.48 -25.28 -17.58
N SER A 106 0.21 -25.71 -17.68
CA SER A 106 -0.61 -25.55 -18.89
C SER A 106 -0.77 -24.08 -19.28
N TYR A 107 -1.01 -23.21 -18.30
CA TYR A 107 -1.11 -21.77 -18.53
C TYR A 107 0.23 -21.19 -19.00
N LEU A 108 1.32 -21.51 -18.31
CA LEU A 108 2.67 -21.04 -18.66
C LEU A 108 3.07 -21.48 -20.07
N LYS A 109 2.77 -22.72 -20.50
CA LYS A 109 3.03 -23.18 -21.87
C LYS A 109 2.37 -22.30 -22.94
N LYS A 110 1.21 -21.70 -22.64
CA LYS A 110 0.48 -20.82 -23.57
C LYS A 110 1.00 -19.39 -23.52
N ARG A 111 1.30 -18.86 -22.34
CA ARG A 111 1.53 -17.42 -22.09
C ARG A 111 2.97 -17.00 -21.82
N TYR A 112 3.78 -17.86 -21.21
CA TYR A 112 5.16 -17.51 -20.88
C TYR A 112 6.01 -17.32 -22.15
N ARG A 113 6.80 -16.25 -22.18
CA ARG A 113 7.65 -15.83 -23.31
C ARG A 113 9.04 -15.41 -22.83
N GLY A 114 9.71 -16.25 -22.05
CA GLY A 114 11.05 -15.96 -21.54
C GLY A 114 12.14 -16.84 -22.17
N PHE A 115 13.40 -16.49 -21.88
CA PHE A 115 14.60 -17.11 -22.47
C PHE A 115 15.02 -18.44 -21.84
N ILE A 116 14.47 -18.79 -20.68
CA ILE A 116 14.71 -20.07 -20.00
C ILE A 116 13.46 -20.96 -20.08
N THR A 117 13.64 -22.28 -19.96
CA THR A 117 12.51 -23.23 -19.95
C THR A 117 11.57 -23.01 -18.75
N ILE A 118 10.31 -23.43 -18.86
CA ILE A 118 9.33 -23.35 -17.77
C ILE A 118 9.81 -24.16 -16.57
N GLU A 119 10.43 -25.31 -16.82
CA GLU A 119 11.01 -26.17 -15.80
C GLU A 119 12.11 -25.44 -15.03
N LYS A 120 13.01 -24.74 -15.74
CA LYS A 120 14.08 -23.95 -15.10
C LYS A 120 13.52 -22.75 -14.34
N ALA A 121 12.51 -22.07 -14.88
CA ALA A 121 11.85 -20.96 -14.19
C ALA A 121 11.17 -21.44 -12.89
N LEU A 122 10.51 -22.60 -12.90
CA LEU A 122 9.92 -23.21 -11.71
C LEU A 122 10.97 -23.71 -10.71
N GLU A 123 12.10 -24.23 -11.18
CA GLU A 123 13.24 -24.59 -10.34
C GLU A 123 13.78 -23.35 -9.59
N ILE A 124 14.06 -22.26 -10.31
CA ILE A 124 14.49 -20.98 -9.72
C ILE A 124 13.44 -20.46 -8.73
N PHE A 125 12.16 -20.54 -9.10
CA PHE A 125 11.05 -20.10 -8.26
C PHE A 125 10.91 -20.90 -6.96
N THR A 126 11.11 -22.20 -7.01
CA THR A 126 11.03 -23.07 -5.82
C THR A 126 12.32 -23.11 -5.02
N GLY A 127 13.43 -22.65 -5.59
CA GLY A 127 14.74 -22.56 -4.95
C GLY A 127 14.70 -21.72 -3.67
N ARG A 128 15.51 -22.11 -2.68
CA ARG A 128 15.58 -21.43 -1.37
C ARG A 128 16.39 -20.11 -1.39
N ASN A 129 17.00 -19.76 -2.52
CA ASN A 129 17.81 -18.56 -2.61
C ASN A 129 16.94 -17.33 -2.88
N ALA A 130 16.63 -16.59 -1.83
CA ALA A 130 15.90 -15.32 -1.89
C ALA A 130 16.62 -14.21 -2.69
N SER A 131 17.83 -14.48 -3.18
CA SER A 131 18.67 -13.56 -3.96
C SER A 131 18.49 -13.67 -5.48
N THR A 132 17.99 -14.79 -6.01
CA THR A 132 17.81 -14.93 -7.46
C THR A 132 16.54 -14.21 -7.88
N LEU A 133 16.70 -13.12 -8.63
CA LEU A 133 15.57 -12.39 -9.17
C LEU A 133 14.82 -13.28 -10.15
N LEU A 134 13.51 -13.44 -9.96
CA LEU A 134 12.68 -14.19 -10.91
C LEU A 134 12.72 -13.48 -12.27
N PRO A 135 12.80 -14.22 -13.39
CA PRO A 135 12.70 -13.62 -14.71
C PRO A 135 11.44 -12.77 -14.82
N THR A 136 11.59 -11.56 -15.36
CA THR A 136 10.49 -10.60 -15.45
C THR A 136 9.31 -11.16 -16.25
N GLU A 137 9.57 -11.91 -17.33
CA GLU A 137 8.56 -12.58 -18.15
C GLU A 137 7.78 -13.65 -17.37
N PHE A 138 8.43 -14.31 -16.41
CA PHE A 138 7.76 -15.27 -15.54
C PHE A 138 6.80 -14.56 -14.59
N ILE A 139 7.23 -13.46 -13.96
CA ILE A 139 6.36 -12.62 -13.11
C ILE A 139 5.17 -12.10 -13.90
N ILE A 140 5.40 -11.60 -15.12
CA ILE A 140 4.34 -11.09 -15.99
C ILE A 140 3.30 -12.16 -16.31
N ALA A 141 3.75 -13.37 -16.71
CA ALA A 141 2.83 -14.47 -16.97
C ALA A 141 2.00 -14.88 -15.73
N LEU A 142 2.58 -14.78 -14.53
CA LEU A 142 1.85 -15.02 -13.29
C LEU A 142 0.84 -13.91 -12.97
N VAL A 143 1.19 -12.65 -13.21
CA VAL A 143 0.28 -11.51 -13.05
C VAL A 143 -0.87 -11.61 -14.05
N GLU A 144 -0.58 -11.92 -15.32
CA GLU A 144 -1.57 -12.13 -16.38
C GLU A 144 -2.59 -13.19 -15.97
N ARG A 145 -2.10 -14.35 -15.47
CA ARG A 145 -2.95 -15.43 -14.97
C ARG A 145 -3.92 -15.00 -13.89
N GLU A 146 -3.47 -14.16 -12.97
CA GLU A 146 -4.31 -13.68 -11.87
C GLU A 146 -5.30 -12.62 -12.34
N ILE A 147 -4.95 -11.77 -13.30
CA ILE A 147 -5.89 -10.84 -13.93
C ILE A 147 -6.98 -11.60 -14.70
N ASP A 148 -6.62 -12.63 -15.47
CA ASP A 148 -7.59 -13.50 -16.17
C ASP A 148 -8.61 -14.10 -15.20
N ARG A 149 -8.15 -14.52 -14.01
CA ARG A 149 -9.01 -15.08 -12.95
C ARG A 149 -9.93 -14.04 -12.31
N LEU A 150 -9.49 -12.79 -12.22
CA LEU A 150 -10.29 -11.70 -11.66
C LEU A 150 -11.42 -11.25 -12.60
N GLY A 151 -11.29 -11.54 -13.91
CA GLY A 151 -12.29 -11.18 -14.92
C GLY A 151 -12.44 -9.66 -15.07
N ASN A 152 -13.68 -9.19 -15.26
CA ASN A 152 -14.01 -7.78 -15.52
C ASN A 152 -13.99 -6.90 -14.26
N LYS A 153 -12.86 -6.94 -13.52
CA LYS A 153 -12.57 -6.02 -12.42
C LYS A 153 -11.51 -5.02 -12.86
N ALA A 154 -11.58 -3.81 -12.29
CA ALA A 154 -10.46 -2.89 -12.26
C ALA A 154 -9.35 -3.46 -11.36
N VAL A 155 -8.10 -3.24 -11.72
CA VAL A 155 -6.96 -3.88 -11.04
C VAL A 155 -5.94 -2.85 -10.58
N PHE A 156 -5.57 -2.93 -9.30
CA PHE A 156 -4.50 -2.16 -8.70
C PHE A 156 -3.29 -3.08 -8.52
N ILE A 157 -2.25 -2.88 -9.31
CA ILE A 157 -1.04 -3.71 -9.33
C ILE A 157 -0.04 -3.14 -8.31
N ASP A 158 0.32 -3.94 -7.31
CA ASP A 158 1.28 -3.60 -6.25
C ASP A 158 2.52 -4.49 -6.33
N GLY A 159 3.67 -3.83 -6.48
CA GLY A 159 4.96 -4.50 -6.55
C GLY A 159 5.40 -4.88 -7.94
N PHE A 160 4.89 -4.20 -8.97
CA PHE A 160 5.41 -4.19 -10.33
C PHE A 160 5.17 -2.81 -10.96
N PRO A 161 6.15 -2.22 -11.66
CA PRO A 161 7.56 -2.63 -11.77
C PRO A 161 8.35 -2.37 -10.46
N ARG A 162 9.38 -3.18 -10.19
CA ARG A 162 10.31 -2.99 -9.05
C ARG A 162 11.74 -2.66 -9.45
N ASN A 163 12.10 -2.93 -10.69
CA ASN A 163 13.42 -2.69 -11.24
C ASN A 163 13.29 -1.93 -12.57
N LEU A 164 14.39 -1.31 -13.01
CA LEU A 164 14.41 -0.51 -14.24
C LEU A 164 14.11 -1.33 -15.50
N ASP A 165 14.56 -2.59 -15.56
CA ASP A 165 14.26 -3.52 -16.67
C ASP A 165 12.77 -3.84 -16.78
N GLN A 166 12.02 -3.75 -15.68
CA GLN A 166 10.57 -3.97 -15.65
C GLN A 166 9.76 -2.78 -16.17
N ILE A 167 10.36 -1.59 -16.28
CA ILE A 167 9.66 -0.38 -16.71
C ILE A 167 9.05 -0.61 -18.09
N ASN A 168 9.83 -1.06 -19.07
CA ASN A 168 9.35 -1.29 -20.42
C ASN A 168 8.13 -2.23 -20.46
N TYR A 169 8.16 -3.30 -19.68
CA TYR A 169 7.01 -4.19 -19.57
C TYR A 169 5.80 -3.54 -18.94
N SER A 170 5.98 -2.64 -17.95
CA SER A 170 4.87 -1.89 -17.35
C SER A 170 4.22 -0.91 -18.34
N LEU A 171 5.00 -0.27 -19.22
CA LEU A 171 4.51 0.66 -20.24
C LEU A 171 3.61 -0.05 -21.27
N TYR A 172 4.03 -1.24 -21.69
CA TYR A 172 3.29 -2.04 -22.66
C TYR A 172 2.38 -3.07 -22.02
N PHE A 173 2.25 -3.08 -20.68
CA PHE A 173 1.52 -4.12 -19.97
C PHE A 173 0.05 -4.16 -20.41
N ARG A 174 -0.56 -2.99 -20.64
CA ARG A 174 -1.92 -2.89 -21.21
C ARG A 174 -2.04 -3.64 -22.56
N ALA A 175 -1.04 -3.50 -23.43
CA ALA A 175 -1.01 -4.17 -24.72
C ALA A 175 -0.72 -5.68 -24.57
N LEU A 176 0.10 -6.06 -23.59
CA LEU A 176 0.42 -7.46 -23.26
C LEU A 176 -0.79 -8.20 -22.66
N MET A 177 -1.67 -7.49 -21.94
CA MET A 177 -2.86 -8.04 -21.26
C MET A 177 -4.07 -8.31 -22.17
N GLY A 178 -3.85 -8.58 -23.46
CA GLY A 178 -4.85 -9.23 -24.30
C GLY A 178 -6.13 -8.43 -24.59
N TYR A 179 -6.00 -7.16 -25.00
CA TYR A 179 -7.06 -6.41 -25.71
C TYR A 179 -8.24 -5.87 -24.87
N ARG A 180 -8.09 -5.62 -23.56
CA ARG A 180 -9.14 -4.93 -22.78
C ARG A 180 -9.22 -3.42 -23.04
N TYR A 181 -8.19 -2.81 -23.65
CA TYR A 181 -8.07 -1.36 -23.86
C TYR A 181 -8.39 -0.54 -22.59
N ASP A 182 -8.07 -1.09 -21.42
CA ASP A 182 -8.33 -0.45 -20.13
C ASP A 182 -7.49 0.83 -19.98
N PRO A 183 -8.08 1.94 -19.52
CA PRO A 183 -7.29 3.08 -19.09
C PRO A 183 -6.31 2.68 -17.99
N ASP A 184 -5.06 3.09 -18.13
CA ASP A 184 -3.97 2.76 -17.24
C ASP A 184 -3.33 4.01 -16.61
N PHE A 185 -3.03 3.89 -15.31
CA PHE A 185 -2.52 4.99 -14.49
C PHE A 185 -1.28 4.56 -13.73
N PHE A 186 -0.31 5.46 -13.60
CA PHE A 186 0.76 5.32 -12.63
C PHE A 186 0.42 6.13 -11.37
N VAL A 187 0.20 5.43 -10.26
CA VAL A 187 -0.15 6.03 -8.97
C VAL A 187 1.10 6.14 -8.13
N PHE A 188 1.67 7.34 -8.06
CA PHE A 188 2.85 7.63 -7.27
C PHE A 188 2.47 8.00 -5.85
N ILE A 189 3.05 7.30 -4.89
CA ILE A 189 2.84 7.50 -3.46
C ILE A 189 4.15 8.00 -2.85
N ASP A 190 4.16 9.28 -2.51
CA ASP A 190 5.27 9.93 -1.83
C ASP A 190 5.07 9.92 -0.32
N VAL A 191 5.98 9.21 0.36
CA VAL A 191 6.07 9.13 1.82
C VAL A 191 7.52 9.45 2.19
N PRO A 192 7.76 10.49 3.00
CA PRO A 192 9.08 10.79 3.52
C PRO A 192 9.77 9.61 4.19
N GLU A 193 11.09 9.51 4.02
CA GLU A 193 11.87 8.41 4.60
C GLU A 193 11.83 8.39 6.12
N ALA A 194 11.78 9.55 6.77
CA ALA A 194 11.61 9.65 8.22
C ALA A 194 10.32 8.95 8.71
N ILE A 195 9.24 9.00 7.93
CA ILE A 195 8.00 8.28 8.25
C ILE A 195 8.19 6.78 8.05
N ILE A 196 8.87 6.36 6.99
CA ILE A 196 9.15 4.94 6.71
C ILE A 196 10.03 4.33 7.81
N ASP A 197 11.07 5.05 8.24
CA ASP A 197 11.97 4.66 9.32
C ASP A 197 11.21 4.42 10.62
N GLU A 198 10.37 5.39 11.02
CA GLU A 198 9.53 5.32 12.21
C GLU A 198 8.51 4.17 12.14
N ARG A 199 7.91 3.94 10.96
CA ARG A 199 7.02 2.78 10.73
C ARG A 199 7.74 1.45 10.92
N ILE A 200 9.03 1.35 10.61
CA ILE A 200 9.81 0.13 10.78
C ILE A 200 10.20 -0.02 12.25
N LYS A 201 10.88 0.98 12.82
CA LYS A 201 11.42 0.94 14.20
C LYS A 201 10.37 0.61 15.26
N PHE A 202 9.15 1.11 15.09
CA PHE A 202 8.07 0.92 16.07
C PHE A 202 7.09 -0.18 15.66
N ARG A 203 7.39 -1.00 14.65
CA ARG A 203 6.50 -2.06 14.20
C ARG A 203 6.47 -3.21 15.21
N VAL A 204 5.26 -3.67 15.48
CA VAL A 204 5.00 -4.94 16.14
C VAL A 204 4.08 -5.78 15.27
N ILE A 205 4.24 -7.10 15.33
CA ILE A 205 3.52 -8.07 14.52
C ILE A 205 2.80 -9.03 15.45
N CYS A 206 1.55 -9.37 15.12
CA CYS A 206 0.84 -10.44 15.80
C CYS A 206 1.46 -11.79 15.39
N PRO A 207 1.95 -12.62 16.32
CA PRO A 207 2.56 -13.90 15.97
C PRO A 207 1.58 -14.86 15.29
N GLU A 208 0.28 -14.75 15.60
CA GLU A 208 -0.78 -15.62 15.09
C GLU A 208 -1.21 -15.27 13.65
N CYS A 209 -1.59 -14.02 13.41
CA CYS A 209 -2.16 -13.59 12.12
C CYS A 209 -1.22 -12.72 11.27
N GLN A 210 -0.01 -12.44 11.76
CA GLN A 210 0.99 -11.62 11.07
C GLN A 210 0.52 -10.18 10.75
N THR A 211 -0.56 -9.72 11.40
CA THR A 211 -1.06 -8.35 11.23
C THR A 211 -0.07 -7.37 11.84
N PRO A 212 0.42 -6.37 11.07
CA PRO A 212 1.31 -5.36 11.60
C PRO A 212 0.51 -4.27 12.34
N ARG A 213 1.10 -3.77 13.42
CA ARG A 213 0.70 -2.57 14.18
C ARG A 213 1.95 -1.77 14.51
N SER A 214 1.79 -0.62 15.14
CA SER A 214 2.91 0.19 15.60
C SER A 214 2.65 0.70 17.01
N LEU A 215 3.66 0.56 17.89
CA LEU A 215 3.60 1.13 19.23
C LEU A 215 3.45 2.66 19.17
N LYS A 216 3.99 3.33 18.15
CA LYS A 216 3.98 4.79 18.07
C LYS A 216 2.90 5.36 17.15
N LEU A 217 2.62 4.71 16.02
CA LEU A 217 1.84 5.32 14.93
C LEU A 217 0.51 4.63 14.61
N LEU A 218 0.30 3.40 15.11
CA LEU A 218 -0.88 2.59 14.80
C LEU A 218 -1.11 1.56 15.91
N ARG A 219 -1.53 2.05 17.07
CA ARG A 219 -1.80 1.23 18.25
C ARG A 219 -3.00 0.31 18.05
N THR A 220 -3.16 -0.66 18.94
CA THR A 220 -4.39 -1.44 19.09
C THR A 220 -5.27 -0.83 20.19
N LYS A 221 -6.47 -1.39 20.37
CA LYS A 221 -7.40 -0.97 21.44
C LYS A 221 -6.82 -1.23 22.84
N GLU A 222 -6.18 -2.38 23.02
CA GLU A 222 -5.67 -2.85 24.31
C GLU A 222 -4.13 -2.83 24.34
N VAL A 223 -3.59 -2.31 25.44
CA VAL A 223 -2.15 -2.21 25.71
C VAL A 223 -1.86 -2.92 27.02
N GLY A 224 -0.86 -3.78 27.02
CA GLY A 224 -0.34 -4.41 28.23
C GLY A 224 1.00 -3.83 28.64
N TYR A 225 1.42 -4.13 29.88
CA TYR A 225 2.73 -3.76 30.41
C TYR A 225 3.39 -4.97 31.05
N ASP A 226 4.66 -5.18 30.71
CA ASP A 226 5.48 -6.25 31.26
C ASP A 226 6.34 -5.69 32.40
N ALA A 227 6.03 -6.09 33.63
CA ALA A 227 6.72 -5.58 34.82
C ALA A 227 8.20 -6.02 34.89
N LYS A 228 8.58 -7.14 34.26
CA LYS A 228 9.96 -7.64 34.28
C LYS A 228 10.83 -6.86 33.32
N SER A 229 10.37 -6.68 32.08
CA SER A 229 11.12 -5.94 31.05
C SER A 229 10.87 -4.43 31.08
N LYS A 230 9.89 -3.97 31.86
CA LYS A 230 9.43 -2.57 31.92
C LYS A 230 9.01 -2.01 30.56
N GLN A 231 8.39 -2.86 29.73
CA GLN A 231 7.99 -2.51 28.37
C GLN A 231 6.48 -2.63 28.17
N PHE A 232 5.92 -1.70 27.40
CA PHE A 232 4.55 -1.79 26.91
C PHE A 232 4.48 -2.67 25.67
N TYR A 233 3.37 -3.38 25.51
CA TYR A 233 3.10 -4.19 24.33
C TYR A 233 1.65 -4.04 23.90
N LEU A 234 1.40 -4.27 22.61
CA LEU A 234 0.04 -4.26 22.05
C LEU A 234 -0.58 -5.65 22.12
N ILE A 235 -1.89 -5.70 22.29
CA ILE A 235 -2.69 -6.92 22.15
C ILE A 235 -3.43 -6.85 20.81
N CYS A 236 -3.33 -7.92 20.02
CA CYS A 236 -3.96 -8.01 18.70
C CYS A 236 -5.47 -7.76 18.76
N ASP A 237 -5.96 -6.85 17.92
CA ASP A 237 -7.38 -6.47 17.80
C ASP A 237 -7.98 -6.83 16.43
N ASN A 238 -7.30 -7.70 15.67
CA ASN A 238 -7.83 -8.18 14.40
C ASN A 238 -9.05 -9.08 14.65
N ALA A 239 -10.20 -8.72 14.10
CA ALA A 239 -11.47 -9.44 14.28
C ALA A 239 -11.42 -10.92 13.85
N ASN A 240 -10.51 -11.28 12.95
CA ASN A 240 -10.31 -12.66 12.47
C ASN A 240 -9.19 -13.39 13.22
N CYS A 241 -8.77 -12.88 14.39
CA CYS A 241 -7.68 -13.42 15.18
C CYS A 241 -8.03 -13.41 16.67
N ARG A 242 -7.45 -14.35 17.43
CA ARG A 242 -7.53 -14.31 18.89
C ARG A 242 -6.65 -13.17 19.44
N PRO A 243 -7.02 -12.57 20.60
CA PRO A 243 -6.13 -11.67 21.32
C PRO A 243 -4.77 -12.35 21.57
N ALA A 244 -3.70 -11.70 21.16
CA ALA A 244 -2.34 -12.21 21.30
C ALA A 244 -1.37 -11.04 21.52
N ARG A 245 -0.39 -11.23 22.42
CA ARG A 245 0.68 -10.27 22.65
C ARG A 245 1.47 -10.10 21.35
N MET A 246 1.49 -8.89 20.82
CA MET A 246 2.25 -8.55 19.63
C MET A 246 3.73 -8.40 19.98
N VAL A 247 4.60 -8.79 19.04
CA VAL A 247 6.05 -8.83 19.25
C VAL A 247 6.76 -7.93 18.23
N PRO A 248 7.89 -7.29 18.59
CA PRO A 248 8.76 -6.65 17.61
C PRO A 248 9.20 -7.64 16.55
N LYS A 249 9.46 -7.15 15.34
CA LYS A 249 10.04 -7.98 14.29
C LYS A 249 11.56 -7.82 14.31
N GLU A 250 12.27 -8.94 14.24
CA GLU A 250 13.73 -8.97 14.11
C GLU A 250 14.21 -8.14 12.90
N GLY A 251 15.25 -7.34 13.09
CA GLY A 251 15.85 -6.47 12.08
C GLY A 251 15.22 -5.07 11.97
N ASP A 252 14.10 -4.82 12.65
CA ASP A 252 13.42 -3.52 12.60
C ASP A 252 14.14 -2.44 13.42
N GLU A 253 15.05 -2.81 14.32
CA GLU A 253 15.90 -1.88 15.08
C GLU A 253 16.81 -1.03 14.17
N LEU A 254 17.19 -1.57 13.01
CA LEU A 254 17.95 -0.86 11.97
C LEU A 254 17.09 0.13 11.18
N GLY A 255 15.77 0.14 11.41
CA GLY A 255 14.84 1.05 10.75
C GLY A 255 14.87 0.92 9.23
N ILE A 256 14.90 2.06 8.55
CA ILE A 256 14.93 2.09 7.08
C ILE A 256 16.20 1.46 6.48
N GLU A 257 17.32 1.43 7.22
CA GLU A 257 18.58 0.90 6.71
C GLU A 257 18.51 -0.60 6.42
N ALA A 258 17.66 -1.35 7.14
CA ALA A 258 17.39 -2.77 6.84
C ALA A 258 16.85 -3.03 5.42
N ILE A 259 16.35 -1.99 4.75
CA ILE A 259 15.77 -2.08 3.41
C ILE A 259 16.28 -0.98 2.46
N ARG A 260 17.43 -0.36 2.77
CA ARG A 260 17.99 0.79 2.04
C ARG A 260 18.04 0.58 0.53
N ASP A 261 18.67 -0.51 0.08
CA ASP A 261 18.81 -0.86 -1.34
C ASP A 261 17.45 -0.93 -2.06
N ARG A 262 16.42 -1.46 -1.39
CA ARG A 262 15.08 -1.59 -1.94
C ARG A 262 14.37 -0.24 -2.04
N VAL A 263 14.54 0.61 -1.04
CA VAL A 263 13.97 1.97 -1.03
C VAL A 263 14.61 2.81 -2.14
N GLU A 264 15.93 2.68 -2.34
CA GLU A 264 16.65 3.37 -3.41
C GLU A 264 16.26 2.87 -4.80
N ALA A 265 16.15 1.54 -4.98
CA ALA A 265 15.70 0.94 -6.23
C ALA A 265 14.27 1.42 -6.59
N ASP A 266 13.33 1.37 -5.64
CA ASP A 266 11.97 1.90 -5.81
C ASP A 266 12.03 3.40 -6.19
N GLY A 267 12.89 4.18 -5.54
CA GLY A 267 13.08 5.60 -5.85
C GLY A 267 13.59 5.87 -7.26
N LYS A 268 14.54 5.07 -7.76
CA LYS A 268 15.06 5.17 -9.15
C LYS A 268 13.98 4.83 -10.18
N VAL A 269 13.21 3.78 -9.94
CA VAL A 269 12.06 3.40 -10.79
C VAL A 269 11.02 4.52 -10.82
N MET A 270 10.65 5.06 -9.65
CA MET A 270 9.71 6.17 -9.56
C MET A 270 10.17 7.40 -10.34
N ARG A 271 11.43 7.83 -10.16
CA ARG A 271 11.98 8.98 -10.91
C ARG A 271 11.92 8.78 -12.42
N SER A 272 12.31 7.59 -12.89
CA SER A 272 12.27 7.26 -14.32
C SER A 272 10.84 7.30 -14.87
N LEU A 273 9.86 6.75 -14.15
CA LEU A 273 8.46 6.73 -14.56
C LEU A 273 7.76 8.10 -14.46
N LEU A 274 8.29 9.05 -13.67
CA LEU A 274 7.76 10.41 -13.62
C LEU A 274 7.97 11.18 -14.93
N GLU A 275 9.06 10.88 -15.64
CA GLU A 275 9.42 11.51 -16.92
C GLU A 275 8.58 10.97 -18.10
N LEU A 276 7.94 9.81 -17.93
CA LEU A 276 7.12 9.14 -18.93
C LEU A 276 6.04 10.07 -19.52
N GLN A 277 5.91 10.14 -20.83
CA GLN A 277 4.84 10.87 -21.51
C GLN A 277 3.76 9.91 -22.01
N GLY A 278 2.54 10.42 -22.23
CA GLY A 278 1.45 9.63 -22.81
C GLY A 278 0.74 8.65 -21.86
N ALA A 279 1.06 8.69 -20.56
CA ALA A 279 0.35 7.96 -19.52
C ALA A 279 -0.09 8.91 -18.40
N ASP A 280 -1.30 8.71 -17.90
CA ASP A 280 -1.84 9.48 -16.79
C ASP A 280 -1.13 9.15 -15.48
N LYS A 281 -0.83 10.19 -14.70
CA LYS A 281 -0.15 10.08 -13.41
C LYS A 281 -1.03 10.60 -12.29
N ILE A 282 -1.12 9.82 -11.21
CA ILE A 282 -1.84 10.16 -9.99
C ILE A 282 -0.81 10.41 -8.89
N PHE A 283 -0.84 11.58 -8.27
CA PHE A 283 0.15 12.01 -7.28
C PHE A 283 -0.42 12.01 -5.88
N LEU A 284 0.04 11.09 -5.04
CA LEU A 284 -0.42 10.92 -3.67
C LEU A 284 0.69 11.34 -2.71
N ARG A 285 0.52 12.48 -2.05
CA ARG A 285 1.45 12.96 -1.02
C ARG A 285 0.92 12.60 0.36
N ASN A 286 1.72 11.90 1.16
CA ASN A 286 1.36 11.52 2.53
C ASN A 286 1.75 12.58 3.56
N SER A 287 2.68 13.49 3.26
CA SER A 287 3.09 14.53 4.19
C SER A 287 2.48 15.89 3.89
N MET A 288 2.13 16.62 4.95
CA MET A 288 1.59 17.97 4.88
C MET A 288 2.51 18.92 5.65
N PRO A 289 3.09 19.93 5.00
CA PRO A 289 3.85 20.96 5.71
C PRO A 289 3.05 21.63 6.83
N VAL A 290 3.67 21.86 7.98
CA VAL A 290 2.99 22.40 9.18
C VAL A 290 2.36 23.77 8.90
N ASP A 291 3.04 24.61 8.12
CA ASP A 291 2.58 25.94 7.71
C ASP A 291 1.31 25.91 6.83
N SER A 292 1.09 24.82 6.09
CA SER A 292 -0.02 24.63 5.15
C SER A 292 -1.15 23.79 5.76
N ALA A 293 -0.87 23.02 6.81
CA ALA A 293 -1.78 22.00 7.33
C ALA A 293 -3.15 22.54 7.76
N LYS A 294 -3.19 23.73 8.37
CA LYS A 294 -4.44 24.35 8.83
C LYS A 294 -5.40 24.68 7.69
N GLU A 295 -4.88 24.99 6.51
CA GLU A 295 -5.70 25.32 5.35
C GLU A 295 -6.14 24.07 4.58
N TYR A 296 -5.26 23.05 4.49
CA TYR A 296 -5.44 21.92 3.59
C TYR A 296 -6.13 20.71 4.24
N SER A 297 -5.94 20.49 5.53
CA SER A 297 -6.43 19.30 6.24
C SER A 297 -7.16 19.64 7.54
N ASP A 298 -8.03 18.73 7.95
CA ASP A 298 -8.62 18.74 9.28
C ASP A 298 -7.70 18.03 10.29
N ASP A 299 -7.69 18.44 11.56
CA ASP A 299 -6.74 17.91 12.55
C ASP A 299 -6.87 16.38 12.76
N TYR A 300 -8.09 15.83 12.59
CA TYR A 300 -8.34 14.39 12.71
C TYR A 300 -7.79 13.59 11.51
N GLU A 301 -7.32 14.25 10.45
CA GLU A 301 -6.70 13.64 9.26
C GLU A 301 -5.18 13.49 9.43
N ILE A 302 -4.59 14.12 10.45
CA ILE A 302 -3.18 14.04 10.78
C ILE A 302 -2.90 12.76 11.59
N THR A 303 -1.77 12.11 11.32
CA THR A 303 -1.33 10.93 12.08
C THR A 303 -0.85 11.37 13.46
N PRO A 304 -1.50 10.94 14.56
CA PRO A 304 -0.98 11.19 15.89
C PRO A 304 0.19 10.24 16.21
N ALA A 305 0.99 10.60 17.21
CA ALA A 305 1.86 9.65 17.90
C ALA A 305 1.23 9.23 19.23
N TYR A 306 1.59 8.03 19.67
CA TYR A 306 1.17 7.46 20.95
C TYR A 306 2.37 7.18 21.85
N ARG A 307 2.23 7.57 23.12
CA ARG A 307 3.14 7.22 24.21
C ARG A 307 2.36 6.54 25.32
N TYR A 308 3.02 5.66 26.06
CA TYR A 308 2.41 4.87 27.11
C TYR A 308 3.06 5.18 28.46
N VAL A 309 2.25 5.29 29.51
CA VAL A 309 2.70 5.49 30.88
C VAL A 309 1.95 4.55 31.82
N LEU A 310 2.53 4.28 33.00
CA LEU A 310 1.78 3.60 34.06
C LEU A 310 1.00 4.63 34.87
N SER A 311 -0.30 4.38 35.03
CA SER A 311 -1.13 5.10 35.97
C SER A 311 -0.69 4.85 37.41
N LYS A 312 -1.23 5.64 38.35
CA LYS A 312 -1.07 5.42 39.80
C LYS A 312 -1.53 4.02 40.27
N LYS A 313 -2.35 3.32 39.47
CA LYS A 313 -2.86 1.97 39.73
C LYS A 313 -2.07 0.88 38.97
N SER A 314 -0.89 1.21 38.44
CA SER A 314 -0.06 0.29 37.65
C SER A 314 -0.75 -0.26 36.39
N GLN A 315 -1.72 0.47 35.85
CA GLN A 315 -2.39 0.17 34.57
C GLN A 315 -1.83 1.04 33.44
N PRO A 316 -1.67 0.51 32.21
CA PRO A 316 -1.27 1.29 31.05
C PRO A 316 -2.25 2.43 30.73
N GLU A 317 -1.74 3.65 30.63
CA GLU A 317 -2.43 4.82 30.11
C GLU A 317 -1.80 5.23 28.77
N ILE A 318 -2.66 5.64 27.83
CA ILE A 318 -2.27 6.01 26.47
C ILE A 318 -2.35 7.52 26.35
N ILE A 319 -1.25 8.15 25.92
CA ILE A 319 -1.16 9.58 25.64
C ILE A 319 -1.05 9.74 24.13
N GLU A 320 -1.97 10.49 23.56
CA GLU A 320 -1.95 10.90 22.16
C GLU A 320 -1.32 12.28 22.04
N GLU A 321 -0.35 12.44 21.14
CA GLU A 321 0.38 13.70 20.95
C GLU A 321 0.61 14.02 19.46
N PRO A 322 0.69 15.32 19.09
CA PRO A 322 1.03 15.70 17.73
C PRO A 322 2.41 15.16 17.33
N TRP A 323 2.52 14.72 16.08
CA TRP A 323 3.77 14.17 15.56
C TRP A 323 4.20 14.84 14.26
N THR A 324 5.42 15.37 14.25
CA THR A 324 6.04 16.01 13.09
C THR A 324 7.37 15.35 12.75
N ILE A 325 7.73 15.39 11.48
CA ILE A 325 9.01 14.93 10.94
C ILE A 325 9.61 16.00 10.04
N LYS A 326 10.91 15.90 9.75
CA LYS A 326 11.50 16.58 8.59
C LYS A 326 11.27 15.70 7.37
N ASP A 327 10.65 16.25 6.33
CA ASP A 327 10.46 15.51 5.08
C ASP A 327 11.77 15.40 4.27
N ASP A 328 11.70 14.72 3.12
CA ASP A 328 12.88 14.48 2.27
C ASP A 328 13.53 15.78 1.72
N ASN A 329 12.85 16.92 1.81
CA ASN A 329 13.34 18.25 1.43
C ASN A 329 13.72 19.11 2.67
N GLY A 330 13.63 18.56 3.88
CA GLY A 330 13.98 19.23 5.12
C GLY A 330 12.86 20.08 5.74
N LYS A 331 11.66 20.10 5.15
CA LYS A 331 10.53 20.87 5.69
C LYS A 331 9.87 20.13 6.84
N ILE A 332 9.53 20.85 7.91
CA ILE A 332 8.77 20.27 9.04
C ILE A 332 7.35 20.00 8.56
N SER A 333 6.95 18.74 8.61
CA SER A 333 5.69 18.26 8.06
C SER A 333 5.01 17.28 9.01
N TYR A 334 3.68 17.28 8.98
CA TYR A 334 2.85 16.22 9.54
C TYR A 334 2.79 15.02 8.60
N SER A 335 2.65 13.83 9.15
CA SER A 335 2.18 12.65 8.41
C SER A 335 0.66 12.67 8.35
N LEU A 336 0.06 12.35 7.20
CA LEU A 336 -1.38 12.18 7.05
C LEU A 336 -1.78 10.72 7.30
N LEU A 337 -2.95 10.53 7.92
CA LEU A 337 -3.59 9.23 7.93
C LEU A 337 -3.91 8.78 6.49
N PRO A 338 -4.11 7.49 6.22
CA PRO A 338 -4.29 7.04 4.84
C PRO A 338 -5.57 7.56 4.14
N ALA A 339 -6.65 7.80 4.89
CA ALA A 339 -7.94 8.20 4.32
C ALA A 339 -7.94 9.53 3.54
N PRO A 340 -7.35 10.65 4.02
CA PRO A 340 -7.21 11.88 3.22
C PRO A 340 -6.40 11.69 1.93
N VAL A 341 -5.38 10.83 1.95
CA VAL A 341 -4.61 10.50 0.74
C VAL A 341 -5.48 9.72 -0.27
N VAL A 342 -6.35 8.83 0.20
CA VAL A 342 -7.32 8.12 -0.67
C VAL A 342 -8.38 9.05 -1.23
N VAL A 343 -8.82 10.08 -0.49
CA VAL A 343 -9.70 11.13 -1.05
C VAL A 343 -9.07 11.79 -2.26
N SER A 344 -7.78 12.14 -2.17
CA SER A 344 -7.00 12.68 -3.30
C SER A 344 -6.94 11.68 -4.46
N MET A 345 -6.70 10.40 -4.16
CA MET A 345 -6.66 9.33 -5.16
C MET A 345 -7.99 9.18 -5.93
N VAL A 346 -9.11 9.14 -5.21
CA VAL A 346 -10.46 9.05 -5.79
C VAL A 346 -10.72 10.22 -6.74
N LYS A 347 -10.42 11.45 -6.32
CA LYS A 347 -10.65 12.65 -7.12
C LYS A 347 -9.76 12.71 -8.35
N GLN A 348 -8.48 12.34 -8.23
CA GLN A 348 -7.56 12.34 -9.36
C GLN A 348 -7.89 11.23 -10.37
N ILE A 349 -8.26 10.02 -9.94
CA ILE A 349 -8.67 8.95 -10.86
C ILE A 349 -9.97 9.32 -11.57
N SER A 350 -10.95 9.89 -10.86
CA SER A 350 -12.19 10.38 -11.49
C SER A 350 -11.88 11.43 -12.56
N LYS A 351 -10.91 12.33 -12.31
CA LYS A 351 -10.46 13.33 -13.27
C LYS A 351 -9.74 12.73 -14.48
N ALA A 352 -8.83 11.78 -14.27
CA ALA A 352 -8.10 11.10 -15.35
C ALA A 352 -9.05 10.33 -16.28
N LEU A 353 -10.11 9.73 -15.72
CA LEU A 353 -11.19 9.08 -16.47
C LEU A 353 -12.22 10.06 -17.07
N GLN A 354 -12.05 11.38 -16.89
CA GLN A 354 -12.95 12.41 -17.40
C GLN A 354 -14.42 12.25 -16.94
N LEU A 355 -14.64 11.87 -15.66
CA LEU A 355 -15.97 11.58 -15.11
C LEU A 355 -16.66 12.74 -14.41
#